data_AF-A0A7S3KBM5-F1
#
_entry.id   AF-A0A7S3KBM5-F1
#
_cell.length_a   1.000
_cell.length_b   1.000
_cell.length_c   1.000
_cell.angle_alpha   90.00
_cell.angle_beta   90.00
_cell.angle_gamma   90.00
#
_symmetry.space_group_name_H-M   'P 1'
#
loop_
_entity.id
_entity.type
_entity.pdbx_description
1 polymer ?
#
loop_
_entity_poly.entity_id
_entity_poly.type
_entity_poly.pdbx_seq_one_letter_code
_entity_poly.pdbx_strand_id
1 'polypeptide(L)'
;MSWNEVHLRDSRYDAVIHMVTAADGAVEHYDLGTNEARYEEIEPAKNVDNKIRKNWSGHSQFYLIDNKVNSFEEKIEKVERVVLNLLGIPQATIFNCKYLVQTYEISEPGLSVEHFTVKEFFLLSSPNMEVKIIQKGDKRSFNYTLETKVFKNDQWTTRKKQISSRDFIQMIQEKQDDSKIELEKSRMTFLYKNQFFVIDTFENIEGRPSLLKIETENDVENVERPSFIKFIREVTDEEAYSTYNMANKDYELPKDDLKMLATLEKQETQETMASNE
;
A
#
# COMPACT_ATOMS: atom_id res chain seq x y z
N MET A 1 26.52 -4.47 13.74
CA MET A 1 25.22 -4.58 13.06
C MET A 1 25.27 -3.71 11.83
N SER A 2 25.13 -4.28 10.63
CA SER A 2 25.01 -3.49 9.41
C SER A 2 23.62 -2.86 9.38
N TRP A 3 23.53 -1.55 9.20
CA TRP A 3 22.25 -0.88 8.98
C TRP A 3 21.64 -1.40 7.67
N ASN A 4 20.41 -1.90 7.71
CA ASN A 4 19.63 -2.31 6.54
C ASN A 4 18.46 -1.33 6.38
N GLU A 5 18.18 -0.93 5.15
CA GLU A 5 17.09 0.00 4.80
C GLU A 5 15.73 -0.46 5.30
N VAL A 6 15.37 -1.74 5.12
CA VAL A 6 14.10 -2.32 5.62
C VAL A 6 13.99 -2.13 7.13
N HIS A 7 15.07 -2.36 7.87
CA HIS A 7 15.04 -2.16 9.32
C HIS A 7 14.91 -0.68 9.70
N LEU A 8 15.68 0.20 9.05
CA LEU A 8 15.67 1.63 9.33
C LEU A 8 14.34 2.30 8.98
N ARG A 9 13.77 1.94 7.84
CA ARG A 9 12.50 2.45 7.33
C ARG A 9 11.33 1.82 8.08
N ASP A 10 11.24 0.49 8.11
CA ASP A 10 10.02 -0.24 8.50
C ASP A 10 9.97 -0.66 9.97
N SER A 11 11.08 -0.61 10.72
CA SER A 11 11.09 -1.11 12.11
C SER A 11 11.17 -0.04 13.19
N ARG A 12 11.40 1.23 12.82
CA ARG A 12 11.63 2.32 13.77
C ARG A 12 10.37 3.10 14.14
N TYR A 13 9.39 3.13 13.23
CA TYR A 13 8.16 3.89 13.38
C TYR A 13 6.99 3.01 13.00
N ASP A 14 5.90 3.07 13.76
CA ASP A 14 4.66 2.37 13.41
C ASP A 14 3.98 2.99 12.17
N ALA A 15 4.17 4.30 11.96
CA ALA A 15 3.67 5.02 10.79
C ALA A 15 4.53 6.24 10.47
N VAL A 16 4.45 6.70 9.23
CA VAL A 16 5.12 7.91 8.73
C VAL A 16 4.08 8.80 8.07
N ILE A 17 3.88 10.00 8.61
CA ILE A 17 2.98 11.01 8.05
C ILE A 17 3.85 12.15 7.52
N HIS A 18 3.94 12.26 6.20
CA HIS A 18 4.71 13.30 5.53
C HIS A 18 3.80 14.46 5.15
N MET A 19 3.99 15.61 5.79
CA MET A 19 3.34 16.86 5.38
C MET A 19 4.21 17.54 4.33
N VAL A 20 3.66 17.72 3.13
CA VAL A 20 4.35 18.35 2.00
C VAL A 20 4.78 19.78 2.36
N THR A 21 6.04 20.14 2.10
CA THR A 21 6.54 21.51 2.25
C THR A 21 5.64 22.54 1.55
N ALA A 22 5.45 23.72 2.15
CA ALA A 22 4.66 24.79 1.52
C ALA A 22 5.24 25.24 0.16
N ALA A 23 6.55 25.05 -0.08
CA ALA A 23 7.17 25.35 -1.37
C ALA A 23 6.53 24.56 -2.52
N ASP A 24 5.91 23.41 -2.25
CA ASP A 24 5.25 22.56 -3.22
C ASP A 24 3.73 22.70 -3.14
N GLY A 25 3.18 23.70 -3.84
CA GLY A 25 1.72 23.90 -3.98
C GLY A 25 1.08 24.90 -3.01
N ALA A 26 1.84 25.56 -2.13
CA ALA A 26 1.37 26.66 -1.26
C ALA A 26 2.47 27.73 -1.08
N VAL A 27 3.07 28.17 -2.19
CA VAL A 27 4.29 29.00 -2.21
C VAL A 27 4.08 30.35 -1.52
N GLU A 28 2.86 30.89 -1.57
CA GLU A 28 2.44 32.09 -0.86
C GLU A 28 2.60 32.00 0.66
N HIS A 29 2.60 30.78 1.21
CA HIS A 29 2.85 30.50 2.62
C HIS A 29 4.28 30.02 2.90
N TYR A 30 5.14 29.96 1.86
CA TYR A 30 6.55 29.61 2.00
C TYR A 30 7.37 30.87 2.36
N ASP A 31 7.31 31.26 3.62
CA ASP A 31 7.96 32.47 4.11
C ASP A 31 9.50 32.34 4.21
N LEU A 32 10.20 33.16 3.43
CA LEU A 32 11.66 33.31 3.41
C LEU A 32 12.17 34.44 4.31
N GLY A 33 11.28 35.28 4.86
CA GLY A 33 11.61 36.56 5.50
C GLY A 33 11.50 36.58 7.02
N THR A 34 10.63 35.78 7.66
CA THR A 34 10.46 35.81 9.14
C THR A 34 10.93 34.55 9.87
N ASN A 35 11.26 33.48 9.14
CA ASN A 35 11.71 32.23 9.73
C ASN A 35 13.24 32.14 9.77
N GLU A 36 13.85 32.52 10.89
CA GLU A 36 15.32 32.48 11.09
C GLU A 36 15.96 31.08 10.90
N ALA A 37 15.17 30.00 10.88
CA ALA A 37 15.66 28.65 10.67
C ALA A 37 15.62 28.19 9.19
N ARG A 38 15.08 29.00 8.27
CA ARG A 38 14.91 28.62 6.87
C ARG A 38 15.93 29.32 5.98
N TYR A 39 16.83 28.53 5.41
CA TYR A 39 17.95 29.00 4.59
C TYR A 39 17.86 28.61 3.12
N GLU A 40 16.91 27.74 2.79
CA GLU A 40 16.74 27.14 1.47
C GLU A 40 15.71 27.92 0.63
N GLU A 41 15.98 28.09 -0.66
CA GLU A 41 15.03 28.66 -1.61
C GLU A 41 13.96 27.63 -2.01
N ILE A 42 12.92 28.07 -2.71
CA ILE A 42 11.73 27.27 -3.08
C ILE A 42 12.11 25.96 -3.79
N GLU A 43 12.89 26.02 -4.87
CA GLU A 43 13.26 24.82 -5.65
C GLU A 43 14.16 23.85 -4.87
N PRO A 44 15.23 24.30 -4.19
CA PRO A 44 15.96 23.45 -3.24
C PRO A 44 15.06 22.77 -2.21
N ALA A 45 14.09 23.49 -1.63
CA ALA A 45 13.17 22.95 -0.64
C ALA A 45 12.28 21.84 -1.22
N LYS A 46 11.71 22.05 -2.41
CA LYS A 46 10.95 21.01 -3.13
C LYS A 46 11.81 19.76 -3.36
N ASN A 47 13.06 19.95 -3.78
CA ASN A 47 13.98 18.85 -4.05
C ASN A 47 14.34 18.06 -2.80
N VAL A 48 14.56 18.73 -1.66
CA VAL A 48 14.81 18.08 -0.37
C VAL A 48 13.58 17.30 0.08
N ASP A 49 12.40 17.93 0.01
CA ASP A 49 11.14 17.31 0.41
C ASP A 49 10.84 16.05 -0.44
N ASN A 50 11.02 16.11 -1.76
CA ASN A 50 10.89 14.96 -2.66
C ASN A 50 11.84 13.80 -2.31
N LYS A 51 13.09 14.09 -1.94
CA LYS A 51 14.04 13.07 -1.49
C LYS A 51 13.59 12.40 -0.19
N ILE A 52 13.05 13.18 0.75
CA ILE A 52 12.52 12.66 2.01
C ILE A 52 11.33 11.74 1.73
N ARG A 53 10.35 12.19 0.93
CA ARG A 53 9.19 11.36 0.52
C ARG A 53 9.63 10.03 -0.06
N LYS A 54 10.60 10.07 -0.99
CA LYS A 54 11.13 8.87 -1.65
C LYS A 54 11.67 7.86 -0.65
N ASN A 55 12.50 8.28 0.31
CA ASN A 55 13.10 7.40 1.31
C ASN A 55 12.06 6.68 2.20
N TRP A 56 10.89 7.30 2.39
CA TRP A 56 9.80 6.73 3.19
C TRP A 56 8.71 6.04 2.37
N SER A 57 8.70 6.19 1.05
CA SER A 57 7.65 5.67 0.16
C SER A 57 7.50 4.15 0.22
N GLY A 58 8.56 3.43 0.62
CA GLY A 58 8.47 2.00 0.84
C GLY A 58 7.84 1.61 2.18
N HIS A 59 7.56 2.52 3.12
CA HIS A 59 7.01 2.20 4.45
C HIS A 59 5.59 1.61 4.35
N SER A 60 5.26 0.63 5.20
CA SER A 60 3.97 -0.07 5.15
C SER A 60 2.77 0.83 5.51
N GLN A 61 3.02 1.86 6.32
CA GLN A 61 2.04 2.85 6.77
C GLN A 61 2.60 4.25 6.47
N PHE A 62 2.73 4.58 5.20
CA PHE A 62 3.15 5.90 4.73
C PHE A 62 1.92 6.71 4.29
N TYR A 63 1.79 7.91 4.82
CA TYR A 63 0.70 8.83 4.49
C TYR A 63 1.28 10.15 4.03
N LEU A 64 0.81 10.65 2.88
CA LEU A 64 1.22 11.93 2.32
C LEU A 64 0.09 12.94 2.46
N ILE A 65 0.36 14.08 3.11
CA ILE A 65 -0.59 15.18 3.26
C ILE A 65 -0.10 16.36 2.41
N ASP A 66 -0.73 16.54 1.26
CA ASP A 66 -0.36 17.58 0.29
C ASP A 66 -0.92 18.97 0.67
N ASN A 67 -0.67 19.95 -0.19
CA ASN A 67 -1.17 21.33 -0.04
C ASN A 67 -2.50 21.58 -0.80
N LYS A 68 -3.17 20.55 -1.33
CA LYS A 68 -4.48 20.70 -1.97
C LYS A 68 -5.57 20.76 -0.87
N VAL A 69 -5.59 21.89 -0.17
CA VAL A 69 -6.47 22.21 0.96
C VAL A 69 -6.86 23.69 0.90
N ASN A 70 -7.97 24.08 1.54
CA ASN A 70 -8.40 25.47 1.59
C ASN A 70 -7.68 26.27 2.68
N SER A 71 -7.16 25.62 3.73
CA SER A 71 -6.41 26.27 4.80
C SER A 71 -5.38 25.34 5.46
N PHE A 72 -4.49 25.91 6.27
CA PHE A 72 -3.54 25.12 7.05
C PHE A 72 -4.25 24.26 8.11
N GLU A 73 -5.33 24.77 8.71
CA GLU A 73 -6.16 24.03 9.65
C GLU A 73 -6.74 22.77 9.01
N GLU A 74 -7.26 22.86 7.78
CA GLU A 74 -7.73 21.69 7.03
C GLU A 74 -6.60 20.67 6.82
N LYS A 75 -5.37 21.13 6.57
CA LYS A 75 -4.19 20.26 6.47
C LYS A 75 -3.90 19.53 7.78
N ILE A 76 -4.05 20.21 8.91
CA ILE A 76 -3.87 19.62 10.25
C ILE A 76 -4.99 18.63 10.56
N GLU A 77 -6.24 18.91 10.18
CA GLU A 77 -7.34 17.96 10.32
C GLU A 77 -7.08 16.66 9.54
N LYS A 78 -6.51 16.74 8.32
CA LYS A 78 -6.09 15.54 7.56
C LYS A 78 -5.04 14.72 8.33
N VAL A 79 -4.07 15.37 8.97
CA VAL A 79 -3.07 14.69 9.82
C VAL A 79 -3.74 14.02 11.03
N GLU A 80 -4.64 14.73 11.70
CA GLU A 80 -5.39 14.20 12.85
C GLU A 80 -6.17 12.94 12.46
N ARG A 81 -6.88 12.97 11.32
CA ARG A 81 -7.61 11.80 10.80
C ARG A 81 -6.68 10.60 10.58
N VAL A 82 -5.51 10.80 9.97
CA VAL A 82 -4.53 9.71 9.80
C VAL A 82 -4.16 9.10 11.16
N VAL A 83 -3.87 9.93 12.16
CA VAL A 83 -3.55 9.45 13.52
C VAL A 83 -4.71 8.69 14.15
N LEU A 84 -5.93 9.21 14.07
CA LEU A 84 -7.11 8.56 14.62
C LEU A 84 -7.38 7.20 13.97
N ASN A 85 -7.21 7.10 12.64
CA ASN A 85 -7.32 5.83 11.92
C ASN A 85 -6.23 4.83 12.31
N LEU A 86 -5.00 5.28 12.50
CA LEU A 86 -3.91 4.43 13.01
C LEU A 86 -4.21 3.87 14.41
N LEU A 87 -4.94 4.63 15.24
CA LEU A 87 -5.41 4.21 16.55
C LEU A 87 -6.66 3.32 16.49
N GLY A 88 -7.25 3.11 15.31
CA GLY A 88 -8.49 2.36 15.12
C GLY A 88 -9.73 3.09 15.61
N ILE A 89 -9.67 4.43 15.70
CA ILE A 89 -10.80 5.28 16.05
C ILE A 89 -11.56 5.60 14.75
N PRO A 90 -12.85 5.24 14.63
CA PRO A 90 -13.62 5.49 13.41
C PRO A 90 -13.61 6.97 13.03
N GLN A 91 -13.29 7.28 11.77
CA GLN A 91 -13.30 8.62 11.18
C GLN A 91 -14.34 8.72 10.06
N ALA A 92 -14.64 9.95 9.64
CA ALA A 92 -15.36 10.19 8.39
C ALA A 92 -14.54 9.68 7.17
N THR A 93 -15.25 9.47 6.06
CA THR A 93 -14.97 8.56 4.95
C THR A 93 -13.54 8.58 4.40
N ILE A 94 -12.74 7.55 4.73
CA ILE A 94 -11.60 7.14 3.90
C ILE A 94 -12.09 6.09 2.91
N PHE A 95 -11.93 6.37 1.62
CA PHE A 95 -12.22 5.43 0.57
C PHE A 95 -11.00 4.53 0.32
N ASN A 96 -11.23 3.23 0.39
CA ASN A 96 -10.24 2.21 0.09
C ASN A 96 -10.61 1.59 -1.26
N CYS A 97 -9.97 2.03 -2.34
CA CYS A 97 -10.30 1.52 -3.67
C CYS A 97 -9.42 0.33 -4.02
N LYS A 98 -10.01 -0.71 -4.63
CA LYS A 98 -9.28 -1.87 -5.12
C LYS A 98 -9.64 -2.13 -6.57
N TYR A 99 -8.63 -2.25 -7.43
CA TYR A 99 -8.81 -2.52 -8.84
C TYR A 99 -8.06 -3.76 -9.25
N LEU A 100 -8.71 -4.62 -10.03
CA LEU A 100 -8.03 -5.70 -10.73
C LEU A 100 -7.28 -5.09 -11.91
N VAL A 101 -5.98 -5.34 -11.95
CA VAL A 101 -5.07 -4.82 -12.96
C VAL A 101 -4.72 -5.91 -13.95
N GLN A 102 -4.71 -5.52 -15.21
CA GLN A 102 -4.37 -6.37 -16.33
C GLN A 102 -2.85 -6.44 -16.52
N THR A 103 -2.24 -5.29 -16.75
CA THR A 103 -0.79 -5.11 -16.90
C THR A 103 -0.42 -3.70 -16.45
N TYR A 104 0.85 -3.50 -16.13
CA TYR A 104 1.40 -2.20 -15.81
C TYR A 104 2.87 -2.17 -16.24
N GLU A 105 3.25 -1.16 -17.01
CA GLU A 105 4.63 -0.91 -17.40
C GLU A 105 4.99 0.51 -17.01
N ILE A 106 5.95 0.67 -16.10
CA ILE A 106 6.27 2.01 -15.61
C ILE A 106 6.92 2.83 -16.73
N SER A 107 6.14 3.74 -17.31
CA SER A 107 6.57 4.64 -18.38
C SER A 107 6.70 6.10 -17.94
N GLU A 108 6.35 6.42 -16.69
CA GLU A 108 6.37 7.79 -16.15
C GLU A 108 7.80 8.21 -15.77
N PRO A 109 8.39 9.21 -16.45
CA PRO A 109 9.77 9.62 -16.17
C PRO A 109 9.95 10.16 -14.75
N GLY A 110 10.97 9.65 -14.05
CA GLY A 110 11.30 10.11 -12.70
C GLY A 110 10.39 9.58 -11.59
N LEU A 111 9.41 8.72 -11.90
CA LEU A 111 8.58 8.06 -10.91
C LEU A 111 9.45 7.16 -10.02
N SER A 112 9.41 7.40 -8.71
CA SER A 112 10.08 6.52 -7.75
C SER A 112 9.19 5.33 -7.44
N VAL A 113 9.76 4.14 -7.61
CA VAL A 113 9.06 2.87 -7.40
C VAL A 113 9.88 2.02 -6.45
N GLU A 114 9.21 1.44 -5.47
CA GLU A 114 9.79 0.49 -4.53
C GLU A 114 9.21 -0.91 -4.76
N HIS A 115 10.07 -1.92 -4.76
CA HIS A 115 9.68 -3.32 -4.94
C HIS A 115 10.15 -4.15 -3.75
N PHE A 116 9.26 -5.00 -3.22
CA PHE A 116 9.60 -5.93 -2.15
C PHE A 116 8.59 -7.08 -2.07
N THR A 117 8.98 -8.16 -1.39
CA THR A 117 8.10 -9.31 -1.18
C THR A 117 7.27 -9.12 0.08
N VAL A 118 6.01 -9.50 0.00
CA VAL A 118 5.09 -9.58 1.14
C VAL A 118 4.52 -10.98 1.22
N LYS A 119 4.62 -11.58 2.41
CA LYS A 119 4.00 -12.87 2.74
C LYS A 119 2.94 -12.65 3.81
N GLU A 120 1.75 -13.21 3.63
CA GLU A 120 0.67 -13.15 4.61
C GLU A 120 0.35 -14.54 5.15
N PHE A 121 0.43 -14.67 6.48
CA PHE A 121 0.17 -15.90 7.22
C PHE A 121 -1.10 -15.72 8.04
N PHE A 122 -2.06 -16.62 7.90
CA PHE A 122 -3.36 -16.51 8.56
C PHE A 122 -3.39 -17.35 9.84
N LEU A 123 -3.98 -16.80 10.90
CA LEU A 123 -4.06 -17.42 12.21
C LEU A 123 -5.50 -17.74 12.59
N LEU A 124 -5.68 -18.81 13.35
CA LEU A 124 -6.94 -19.18 13.99
C LEU A 124 -7.46 -18.03 14.85
N SER A 125 -8.74 -17.70 14.66
CA SER A 125 -9.40 -16.55 15.28
C SER A 125 -10.89 -16.83 15.50
N SER A 126 -11.56 -15.95 16.25
CA SER A 126 -13.01 -16.06 16.48
C SER A 126 -13.80 -15.68 15.20
N PRO A 127 -15.05 -16.14 15.02
CA PRO A 127 -15.80 -15.92 13.78
C PRO A 127 -15.99 -14.47 13.33
N ASN A 128 -15.92 -13.50 14.25
CA ASN A 128 -16.03 -12.07 13.98
C ASN A 128 -14.66 -11.37 13.93
N MET A 129 -13.59 -12.13 13.75
CA MET A 129 -12.22 -11.65 13.79
C MET A 129 -11.41 -12.30 12.68
N GLU A 130 -10.55 -11.50 12.03
CA GLU A 130 -9.51 -12.01 11.15
C GLU A 130 -8.16 -11.65 11.75
N VAL A 131 -7.26 -12.63 11.85
CA VAL A 131 -5.91 -12.40 12.35
C VAL A 131 -4.91 -12.92 11.33
N LYS A 132 -3.97 -12.07 10.95
CA LYS A 132 -2.86 -12.46 10.07
C LYS A 132 -1.55 -11.80 10.48
N ILE A 133 -0.45 -12.45 10.15
CA ILE A 133 0.88 -11.86 10.21
C ILE A 133 1.32 -11.51 8.80
N ILE A 134 1.79 -10.28 8.62
CA ILE A 134 2.37 -9.77 7.39
C ILE A 134 3.89 -9.76 7.58
N GLN A 135 4.60 -10.60 6.83
CA GLN A 135 6.04 -10.54 6.69
C GLN A 135 6.38 -9.72 5.45
N LYS A 136 7.15 -8.66 5.62
CA LYS A 136 7.56 -7.77 4.54
C LYS A 136 9.07 -7.67 4.50
N GLY A 137 9.65 -7.74 3.31
CA GLY A 137 11.07 -7.45 3.14
C GLY A 137 11.67 -8.10 1.92
N ASP A 138 12.99 -8.28 1.97
CA ASP A 138 13.76 -9.02 0.99
C ASP A 138 14.41 -10.24 1.64
N LYS A 139 15.03 -11.11 0.83
CA LYS A 139 15.67 -12.36 1.29
C LYS A 139 16.66 -12.21 2.45
N ARG A 140 17.08 -10.98 2.81
CA ARG A 140 18.08 -10.69 3.84
C ARG A 140 17.52 -10.02 5.08
N SER A 141 16.39 -9.31 4.99
CA SER A 141 15.78 -8.62 6.14
C SER A 141 14.26 -8.55 6.04
N PHE A 142 13.59 -8.94 7.13
CA PHE A 142 12.14 -8.95 7.22
C PHE A 142 11.65 -8.15 8.42
N ASN A 143 10.57 -7.41 8.21
CA ASN A 143 9.71 -6.84 9.24
C ASN A 143 8.43 -7.68 9.36
N TYR A 144 7.88 -7.77 10.57
CA TYR A 144 6.68 -8.55 10.87
C TYR A 144 5.63 -7.65 11.52
N THR A 145 4.43 -7.66 10.96
CA THR A 145 3.28 -6.92 11.49
C THR A 145 2.13 -7.87 11.74
N LEU A 146 1.61 -7.91 12.97
CA LEU A 146 0.35 -8.57 13.30
C LEU A 146 -0.82 -7.63 12.95
N GLU A 147 -1.69 -8.07 12.06
CA GLU A 147 -2.95 -7.40 11.73
C GLU A 147 -4.10 -8.17 12.38
N THR A 148 -4.97 -7.44 13.08
CA THR A 148 -6.20 -7.97 13.67
C THR A 148 -7.37 -7.12 13.20
N LYS A 149 -8.29 -7.72 12.46
CA LYS A 149 -9.57 -7.12 12.10
C LYS A 149 -10.66 -7.67 13.00
N VAL A 150 -11.50 -6.79 13.54
CA VAL A 150 -12.62 -7.17 14.40
C VAL A 150 -13.89 -6.55 13.86
N PHE A 151 -14.92 -7.36 13.68
CA PHE A 151 -16.25 -6.90 13.33
C PHE A 151 -17.04 -6.59 14.61
N LYS A 152 -17.42 -5.32 14.79
CA LYS A 152 -18.18 -4.81 15.94
C LYS A 152 -19.03 -3.61 15.52
N ASN A 153 -20.28 -3.54 16.01
CA ASN A 153 -21.21 -2.44 15.70
C ASN A 153 -21.42 -2.25 14.18
N ASP A 154 -21.60 -3.35 13.45
CA ASP A 154 -21.78 -3.37 11.99
C ASP A 154 -20.62 -2.73 11.20
N GLN A 155 -19.43 -2.66 11.80
CA GLN A 155 -18.23 -2.11 11.20
C GLN A 155 -17.00 -2.97 11.47
N TRP A 156 -16.11 -3.04 10.50
CA TRP A 156 -14.79 -3.63 10.67
C TRP A 156 -13.82 -2.59 11.22
N THR A 157 -13.09 -2.93 12.29
CA THR A 157 -11.96 -2.14 12.79
C THR A 157 -10.68 -2.95 12.61
N THR A 158 -9.64 -2.33 12.07
CA THR A 158 -8.33 -2.96 11.86
C THR A 158 -7.31 -2.38 12.83
N ARG A 159 -6.53 -3.25 13.48
CA ARG A 159 -5.37 -2.87 14.28
C ARG A 159 -4.12 -3.54 13.74
N LYS A 160 -3.04 -2.79 13.60
CA LYS A 160 -1.71 -3.28 13.22
C LYS A 160 -0.74 -3.10 14.38
N LYS A 161 0.15 -4.07 14.57
CA LYS A 161 1.20 -4.03 15.59
C LYS A 161 2.47 -4.67 15.05
N GLN A 162 3.60 -3.98 15.10
CA GLN A 162 4.89 -4.60 14.81
C GLN A 162 5.24 -5.68 15.85
N ILE A 163 5.72 -6.82 15.40
CA ILE A 163 6.11 -7.96 16.24
C ILE A 163 7.54 -8.39 15.95
N SER A 164 8.16 -9.09 16.90
CA SER A 164 9.51 -9.62 16.70
C SER A 164 9.49 -10.88 15.84
N SER A 165 10.64 -11.26 15.28
CA SER A 165 10.79 -12.56 14.59
C SER A 165 10.50 -13.75 15.50
N ARG A 166 10.77 -13.62 16.81
CA ARG A 166 10.45 -14.64 17.81
C ARG A 166 8.93 -14.79 17.98
N ASP A 167 8.21 -13.67 18.11
CA ASP A 167 6.75 -13.68 18.23
C ASP A 167 6.11 -14.28 16.97
N PHE A 168 6.63 -13.95 15.78
CA PHE A 168 6.20 -14.56 14.53
C PHE A 168 6.32 -16.09 14.58
N ILE A 169 7.51 -16.62 14.89
CA ILE A 169 7.74 -18.07 14.95
C ILE A 169 6.78 -18.73 15.94
N GLN A 170 6.63 -18.16 17.14
CA GLN A 170 5.75 -18.69 18.17
C GLN A 170 4.28 -18.70 17.72
N MET A 171 3.78 -17.59 17.16
CA MET A 171 2.38 -17.49 16.73
C MET A 171 2.05 -18.44 15.58
N ILE A 172 2.97 -18.64 14.64
CA ILE A 172 2.80 -19.62 13.56
C ILE A 172 2.73 -21.03 14.14
N GLN A 173 3.65 -21.39 15.05
CA GLN A 173 3.66 -22.71 15.67
C GLN A 173 2.37 -23.02 16.47
N GLU A 174 1.80 -22.00 17.14
CA GLU A 174 0.67 -22.20 18.04
C GLU A 174 -0.70 -22.01 17.37
N LYS A 175 -0.80 -21.15 16.35
CA LYS A 175 -2.09 -20.62 15.88
C LYS A 175 -2.25 -20.61 14.37
N GLN A 176 -1.37 -21.21 13.59
CA GLN A 176 -1.54 -21.25 12.13
C GLN A 176 -2.89 -21.85 11.74
N ASP A 177 -3.59 -21.20 10.83
CA ASP A 177 -4.83 -21.70 10.26
C ASP A 177 -4.52 -22.61 9.05
N ASP A 178 -4.56 -23.92 9.29
CA ASP A 178 -4.27 -24.93 8.26
C ASP A 178 -5.33 -25.01 7.15
N SER A 179 -6.48 -24.31 7.27
CA SER A 179 -7.45 -24.21 6.17
C SER A 179 -7.03 -23.21 5.10
N LYS A 180 -6.04 -22.36 5.41
CA LYS A 180 -5.56 -21.28 4.54
C LYS A 180 -4.14 -21.53 4.07
N ILE A 181 -3.84 -21.09 2.85
CA ILE A 181 -2.49 -21.01 2.33
C ILE A 181 -1.81 -19.72 2.83
N GLU A 182 -0.48 -19.74 2.92
CA GLU A 182 0.30 -18.51 2.95
C GLU A 182 0.11 -17.80 1.60
N LEU A 183 -0.12 -16.49 1.59
CA LEU A 183 -0.15 -15.72 0.34
C LEU A 183 1.21 -15.08 0.09
N GLU A 184 1.78 -15.30 -1.09
CA GLU A 184 3.03 -14.68 -1.53
C GLU A 184 2.74 -13.56 -2.54
N LYS A 185 3.28 -12.37 -2.29
CA LYS A 185 3.03 -11.19 -3.12
C LYS A 185 4.33 -10.51 -3.51
N SER A 186 4.44 -10.14 -4.78
CA SER A 186 5.34 -9.09 -5.21
C SER A 186 4.61 -7.75 -5.07
N ARG A 187 5.09 -6.88 -4.18
CA ARG A 187 4.50 -5.56 -3.95
C ARG A 187 5.33 -4.49 -4.64
N MET A 188 4.64 -3.63 -5.38
CA MET A 188 5.16 -2.40 -5.95
C MET A 188 4.45 -1.19 -5.32
N THR A 189 5.20 -0.21 -4.83
CA THR A 189 4.62 1.04 -4.29
C THR A 189 5.21 2.26 -4.97
N PHE A 190 4.39 3.28 -5.20
CA PHE A 190 4.83 4.51 -5.85
C PHE A 190 3.93 5.70 -5.50
N LEU A 191 4.47 6.91 -5.65
CA LEU A 191 3.74 8.17 -5.51
C LEU A 191 3.47 8.74 -6.90
N TYR A 192 2.20 8.86 -7.29
CA TYR A 192 1.80 9.46 -8.56
C TYR A 192 0.82 10.60 -8.29
N LYS A 193 1.17 11.82 -8.71
CA LYS A 193 0.38 13.05 -8.50
C LYS A 193 -0.10 13.24 -7.04
N ASN A 194 0.81 13.02 -6.08
CA ASN A 194 0.55 13.07 -4.64
C ASN A 194 -0.44 12.03 -4.10
N GLN A 195 -0.77 11.00 -4.88
CA GLN A 195 -1.51 9.83 -4.41
C GLN A 195 -0.55 8.66 -4.23
N PHE A 196 -0.67 7.94 -3.11
CA PHE A 196 0.13 6.76 -2.83
C PHE A 196 -0.59 5.50 -3.34
N PHE A 197 0.10 4.77 -4.20
CA PHE A 197 -0.43 3.56 -4.84
C PHE A 197 0.34 2.34 -4.39
N VAL A 198 -0.39 1.24 -4.23
CA VAL A 198 0.16 -0.08 -3.95
C VAL A 198 -0.36 -1.07 -4.99
N ILE A 199 0.51 -1.80 -5.67
CA ILE A 199 0.14 -2.95 -6.49
C ILE A 199 0.66 -4.21 -5.81
N ASP A 200 -0.26 -5.15 -5.56
CA ASP A 200 0.05 -6.50 -5.08
C ASP A 200 -0.18 -7.50 -6.20
N THR A 201 0.88 -8.17 -6.66
CA THR A 201 0.77 -9.33 -7.57
C THR A 201 0.87 -10.61 -6.75
N PHE A 202 -0.17 -11.44 -6.77
CA PHE A 202 -0.26 -12.66 -5.98
C PHE A 202 0.42 -13.81 -6.73
N GLU A 203 1.60 -14.21 -6.27
CA GLU A 203 2.51 -15.12 -6.99
C GLU A 203 2.07 -16.58 -6.95
N ASN A 204 1.35 -16.96 -5.90
CA ASN A 204 0.93 -18.33 -5.63
C ASN A 204 -0.59 -18.53 -5.72
N ILE A 205 -1.27 -17.66 -6.46
CA ILE A 205 -2.67 -17.79 -6.84
C ILE A 205 -2.72 -18.03 -8.36
N GLU A 206 -3.56 -18.98 -8.79
CA GLU A 206 -3.75 -19.26 -10.22
C GLU A 206 -4.13 -17.99 -10.98
N GLY A 207 -3.56 -17.78 -12.17
CA GLY A 207 -3.76 -16.57 -12.96
C GLY A 207 -2.96 -15.34 -12.48
N ARG A 208 -2.17 -15.47 -11.39
CA ARG A 208 -1.28 -14.43 -10.84
C ARG A 208 -1.88 -13.02 -10.85
N PRO A 209 -3.05 -12.81 -10.22
CA PRO A 209 -3.78 -11.54 -10.32
C PRO A 209 -2.99 -10.40 -9.67
N SER A 210 -3.07 -9.21 -10.25
CA SER A 210 -2.53 -7.98 -9.67
C SER A 210 -3.66 -7.09 -9.16
N LEU A 211 -3.59 -6.65 -7.91
CA LEU A 211 -4.54 -5.74 -7.30
C LEU A 211 -3.88 -4.41 -6.99
N LEU A 212 -4.37 -3.34 -7.60
CA LEU A 212 -4.00 -1.98 -7.25
C LEU A 212 -4.91 -1.45 -6.14
N LYS A 213 -4.30 -0.86 -5.12
CA LYS A 213 -4.95 -0.31 -3.93
C LYS A 213 -4.58 1.16 -3.74
N ILE A 214 -5.58 1.92 -3.31
CA ILE A 214 -5.46 3.36 -3.02
C ILE A 214 -6.27 3.64 -1.76
N GLU A 215 -5.67 4.32 -0.81
CA GLU A 215 -6.38 4.92 0.33
C GLU A 215 -6.46 6.42 0.07
N THR A 216 -7.67 6.97 0.03
CA THR A 216 -7.89 8.40 -0.29
C THR A 216 -9.06 8.97 0.50
N GLU A 217 -8.96 10.24 0.88
CA GLU A 217 -10.09 11.01 1.43
C GLU A 217 -10.94 11.66 0.33
N ASN A 218 -10.40 11.77 -0.88
CA ASN A 218 -11.15 12.25 -2.03
C ASN A 218 -12.12 11.17 -2.51
N ASP A 219 -13.24 11.59 -3.09
CA ASP A 219 -14.14 10.69 -3.81
C ASP A 219 -13.35 9.84 -4.83
N VAL A 220 -13.76 8.58 -5.00
CA VAL A 220 -13.14 7.62 -5.90
C VAL A 220 -13.09 8.14 -7.34
N GLU A 221 -14.08 8.95 -7.72
CA GLU A 221 -14.16 9.61 -9.03
C GLU A 221 -13.03 10.62 -9.27
N ASN A 222 -12.45 11.18 -8.21
CA ASN A 222 -11.39 12.19 -8.27
C ASN A 222 -9.97 11.58 -8.20
N VAL A 223 -9.86 10.25 -8.16
CA VAL A 223 -8.57 9.55 -8.15
C VAL A 223 -7.90 9.69 -9.52
N GLU A 224 -6.72 10.31 -9.55
CA GLU A 224 -5.91 10.43 -10.77
C GLU A 224 -5.25 9.09 -11.12
N ARG A 225 -5.88 8.30 -12.00
CA ARG A 225 -5.41 6.98 -12.40
C ARG A 225 -4.17 7.08 -13.32
N PRO A 226 -3.07 6.36 -13.04
CA PRO A 226 -1.90 6.38 -13.91
C PRO A 226 -2.21 5.73 -15.26
N SER A 227 -1.89 6.43 -16.36
CA SER A 227 -2.17 5.97 -17.74
C SER A 227 -1.35 4.75 -18.14
N PHE A 228 -0.25 4.48 -17.43
CA PHE A 228 0.64 3.35 -17.65
C PHE A 228 0.14 2.05 -16.99
N ILE A 229 -1.07 2.07 -16.42
CA ILE A 229 -1.74 0.93 -15.81
C ILE A 229 -3.00 0.61 -16.59
N LYS A 230 -3.13 -0.64 -17.02
CA LYS A 230 -4.33 -1.13 -17.68
C LYS A 230 -5.24 -1.80 -16.66
N PHE A 231 -6.36 -1.14 -16.36
CA PHE A 231 -7.34 -1.64 -15.39
C PHE A 231 -8.34 -2.59 -16.06
N ILE A 232 -8.70 -3.68 -15.38
CA ILE A 232 -9.82 -4.54 -15.80
C ILE A 232 -11.12 -3.96 -15.25
N ARG A 233 -11.24 -3.89 -13.93
CA ARG A 233 -12.43 -3.37 -13.23
C ARG A 233 -12.13 -3.09 -11.76
N GLU A 234 -13.05 -2.37 -11.13
CA GLU A 234 -13.07 -2.21 -9.68
C GLU A 234 -13.57 -3.49 -8.99
N VAL A 235 -12.97 -3.81 -7.84
CA VAL A 235 -13.21 -4.99 -6.98
C VAL A 235 -13.19 -4.60 -5.49
N THR A 236 -13.54 -3.35 -5.18
CA THR A 236 -13.45 -2.76 -3.84
C THR A 236 -14.25 -3.55 -2.81
N ASP A 237 -15.54 -3.73 -3.06
CA ASP A 237 -16.49 -4.37 -2.14
C ASP A 237 -16.66 -5.88 -2.39
N GLU A 238 -15.81 -6.47 -3.22
CA GLU A 238 -15.88 -7.89 -3.53
C GLU A 238 -15.06 -8.71 -2.55
N GLU A 239 -15.76 -9.44 -1.69
CA GLU A 239 -15.19 -10.38 -0.72
C GLU A 239 -14.28 -11.43 -1.37
N ALA A 240 -14.55 -11.84 -2.62
CA ALA A 240 -13.67 -12.77 -3.36
C ALA A 240 -12.22 -12.24 -3.47
N TYR A 241 -12.04 -10.92 -3.52
CA TYR A 241 -10.73 -10.26 -3.58
C TYR A 241 -10.23 -9.79 -2.21
N SER A 242 -10.83 -10.25 -1.11
CA SER A 242 -10.26 -10.08 0.22
C SER A 242 -9.10 -11.08 0.38
N THR A 243 -8.00 -10.65 1.02
CA THR A 243 -6.85 -11.55 1.23
C THR A 243 -7.23 -12.75 2.10
N TYR A 244 -8.22 -12.57 2.99
CA TYR A 244 -8.72 -13.65 3.84
C TYR A 244 -9.40 -14.75 3.02
N ASN A 245 -10.20 -14.39 2.02
CA ASN A 245 -10.87 -15.34 1.14
C ASN A 245 -9.94 -15.90 0.06
N MET A 246 -9.06 -15.08 -0.52
CA MET A 246 -8.03 -15.54 -1.47
C MET A 246 -7.09 -16.59 -0.89
N ALA A 247 -6.93 -16.63 0.44
CA ALA A 247 -6.10 -17.60 1.13
C ALA A 247 -6.78 -18.95 1.35
N ASN A 248 -8.08 -19.11 1.08
CA ASN A 248 -8.73 -20.42 1.22
C ASN A 248 -8.10 -21.43 0.24
N LYS A 249 -7.88 -22.68 0.68
CA LYS A 249 -7.24 -23.72 -0.16
C LYS A 249 -8.02 -24.07 -1.43
N ASP A 250 -9.32 -23.88 -1.41
CA ASP A 250 -10.26 -24.07 -2.51
C ASP A 250 -10.61 -22.77 -3.24
N TYR A 251 -9.87 -21.68 -2.96
CA TYR A 251 -10.08 -20.41 -3.64
C TYR A 251 -9.80 -20.53 -5.13
N GLU A 252 -10.76 -20.08 -5.93
CA GLU A 252 -10.62 -19.88 -7.36
C GLU A 252 -10.93 -18.42 -7.68
N LEU A 253 -10.15 -17.81 -8.59
CA LEU A 253 -10.51 -16.52 -9.13
C LEU A 253 -11.87 -16.59 -9.84
N PRO A 254 -12.69 -15.52 -9.79
CA PRO A 254 -13.89 -15.45 -10.61
C PRO A 254 -13.58 -15.77 -12.08
N LYS A 255 -14.36 -16.70 -12.67
CA LYS A 255 -14.03 -17.31 -13.97
C LYS A 255 -13.89 -16.29 -15.10
N ASP A 256 -14.66 -15.22 -15.07
CA ASP A 256 -14.60 -14.19 -16.12
C ASP A 256 -13.33 -13.34 -15.99
N ASP A 257 -12.89 -13.06 -14.77
CA ASP A 257 -11.62 -12.36 -14.51
C ASP A 257 -10.42 -13.23 -14.88
N LEU A 258 -10.47 -14.54 -14.56
CA LEU A 258 -9.43 -15.48 -14.97
C LEU A 258 -9.31 -15.55 -16.50
N LYS A 259 -10.42 -15.53 -17.25
CA LYS A 259 -10.38 -15.46 -18.72
C LYS A 259 -9.78 -14.15 -19.21
N MET A 260 -10.14 -13.02 -18.59
CA MET A 260 -9.60 -11.70 -18.96
C MET A 260 -8.08 -11.66 -18.77
N LEU A 261 -7.56 -12.26 -17.69
CA LEU A 261 -6.12 -12.41 -17.45
C LEU A 261 -5.47 -13.39 -18.45
N ALA A 262 -6.08 -14.56 -18.70
CA ALA A 262 -5.51 -15.62 -19.56
C ALA A 262 -5.54 -15.29 -21.07
N THR A 263 -6.44 -14.41 -21.52
CA THR A 263 -6.50 -13.98 -22.93
C THR A 263 -5.21 -13.25 -23.36
N LEU A 264 -4.36 -12.86 -22.41
CA LEU A 264 -3.23 -11.95 -22.60
C LEU A 264 -1.87 -12.60 -22.56
N GLU A 265 -1.67 -13.62 -21.72
CA GLU A 265 -0.44 -14.44 -21.78
C GLU A 265 -0.22 -14.96 -23.21
N LYS A 266 -1.33 -15.25 -23.92
CA LYS A 266 -1.30 -15.67 -25.33
C LYS A 266 -0.96 -14.54 -26.31
N GLN A 267 -1.31 -13.29 -26.02
CA GLN A 267 -0.99 -12.13 -26.87
C GLN A 267 0.47 -11.71 -26.70
N GLU A 268 0.98 -11.63 -25.46
CA GLU A 268 2.39 -11.31 -25.19
C GLU A 268 3.36 -12.39 -25.73
N THR A 269 2.98 -13.66 -25.62
CA THR A 269 3.78 -14.76 -26.20
C THR A 269 3.82 -14.70 -27.73
N GLN A 270 2.73 -14.30 -28.39
CA GLN A 270 2.68 -14.16 -29.85
C GLN A 270 3.48 -12.94 -30.36
N GLU A 271 3.42 -11.80 -29.67
CA GLU A 271 4.19 -10.60 -30.04
C GLU A 271 5.70 -10.77 -29.80
N THR A 272 6.10 -11.49 -28.75
CA THR A 272 7.51 -11.80 -28.46
C THR A 272 8.11 -12.80 -29.47
N MET A 273 7.31 -13.70 -30.03
CA MET A 273 7.76 -14.59 -31.11
C MET A 273 7.85 -13.87 -32.45
N ALA A 274 6.94 -12.94 -32.74
CA ALA A 274 6.94 -12.17 -33.99
C ALA A 274 7.99 -11.05 -34.05
N SER A 275 8.55 -10.63 -32.91
CA SER A 275 9.62 -9.62 -32.83
C SER A 275 11.04 -10.22 -32.80
N ASN A 276 11.15 -11.55 -32.76
CA ASN A 276 12.40 -12.30 -32.84
C ASN A 276 12.58 -13.05 -34.18
N GLU A 277 11.70 -12.82 -35.15
CA GLU A 277 11.83 -13.22 -36.57
C GLU A 277 12.17 -12.00 -37.45
#